data_AF-A0A5C3LF84-F1
#
_entry.id   AF-A0A5C3LF84-F1
#
_cell.length_a   1.000
_cell.length_b   1.000
_cell.length_c   1.000
_cell.angle_alpha   90.00
_cell.angle_beta   90.00
_cell.angle_gamma   90.00
#
_symmetry.space_group_name_H-M   'P 1'
#
loop_
_entity.id
_entity.type
_entity.pdbx_description
1 polymer ?
#
loop_
_entity_poly.entity_id
_entity_poly.type
_entity_poly.pdbx_seq_one_letter_code
_entity_poly.pdbx_strand_id
1 'polypeptide(L)'
;MNTDDPFWNQVVQRWADATQESKRLKDEKSVLERERNELQQQLDRLGRDGRDMRNDRNSEQKRDLCANNAPDPVERSVDLGQLQALESGIQRAQESYKKIEEQLRENNGKIQDLANNNERLRRERSEVEGKCQGLSQELERTRSSLQDALKQNELLRKQLSASTRVSRVKEEDPEMTITFLPGEEIEKLYKPRIASLERNIETLSRANLELKHDNKRMQQELDIVSQKLSKYKNTNQSFQDKLVKLGELTRQKTSSLHSRTSSLASGSQMDARSIKSERTPSTSSRLRVVSAPGHRPPIKAPARLAVPPTIIDLTNAEDGTPDEDQAPTPRPPFTTVKHTPLSRRNQLSGFPTITPNVVVSELSNAFSREFMTSALGGSIQPLIVRVARQGNIAKKTDIHSYLCPSLDHNPWCPTAPGHHGYIFVGLGREKTTFAVPEIHNVFAGLSKTKSKDTRRFRYLGKYEAVRVSPLSVAEWNSLDLRVRSTYAKTTKEKTKDSRPSNAIIGAYDNGELRVPCVQLKCIGFDEELYSALVAEANASSPTNKSASSGSQPSKRALDDYEADIDSTRKRRTMAKAS
;
A
#
# COMPACT_ATOMS: atom_id res chain seq x y z
N MET A 1 -13.77 -15.60 -47.06
CA MET A 1 -12.89 -15.80 -45.88
C MET A 1 -12.64 -17.29 -45.79
N ASN A 2 -11.40 -17.74 -46.01
CA ASN A 2 -11.05 -19.16 -45.96
C ASN A 2 -11.13 -19.65 -44.50
N THR A 3 -11.97 -20.64 -44.27
CA THR A 3 -12.21 -21.28 -42.97
C THR A 3 -11.12 -22.27 -42.56
N ASP A 4 -10.15 -22.54 -43.44
CA ASP A 4 -9.10 -23.56 -43.25
C ASP A 4 -7.77 -22.98 -42.76
N ASP A 5 -7.81 -21.93 -41.92
CA ASP A 5 -6.57 -21.47 -41.28
C ASP A 5 -6.21 -22.46 -40.15
N PRO A 6 -5.08 -23.19 -40.24
CA PRO A 6 -4.64 -24.14 -39.21
C PRO A 6 -4.45 -23.48 -37.85
N PHE A 7 -4.26 -22.16 -37.81
CA PHE A 7 -4.26 -21.40 -36.58
C PHE A 7 -5.61 -21.52 -35.83
N TRP A 8 -6.75 -21.39 -36.52
CA TRP A 8 -8.07 -21.47 -35.90
C TRP A 8 -8.36 -22.86 -35.33
N ASN A 9 -7.97 -23.92 -36.03
CA ASN A 9 -8.12 -25.28 -35.52
C ASN A 9 -7.33 -25.51 -34.22
N GLN A 10 -6.12 -24.96 -34.13
CA GLN A 10 -5.29 -25.08 -32.93
C GLN A 10 -5.84 -24.26 -31.76
N VAL A 11 -6.43 -23.10 -32.05
CA VAL A 11 -7.12 -22.28 -31.04
C VAL A 11 -8.38 -22.98 -30.53
N VAL A 12 -9.19 -23.56 -31.43
CA VAL A 12 -10.40 -24.30 -31.07
C VAL A 12 -10.06 -25.53 -30.24
N GLN A 13 -9.03 -26.29 -30.62
CA GLN A 13 -8.60 -27.47 -29.86
C GLN A 13 -8.15 -27.10 -28.44
N ARG A 14 -7.32 -26.07 -28.29
CA ARG A 14 -6.86 -25.62 -26.95
C ARG A 14 -8.00 -25.09 -26.09
N TRP A 15 -9.01 -24.48 -26.72
CA TRP A 15 -10.20 -24.02 -26.03
C TRP A 15 -11.07 -25.20 -25.56
N ALA A 16 -11.21 -26.24 -26.38
CA ALA A 16 -11.89 -27.48 -25.99
C ALA A 16 -11.20 -28.16 -24.80
N ASP A 17 -9.87 -28.33 -24.86
CA ASP A 17 -9.09 -28.95 -23.79
C ASP A 17 -9.19 -28.15 -22.47
N ALA A 18 -9.11 -26.81 -22.55
CA ALA A 18 -9.24 -25.94 -21.37
C ALA A 18 -10.64 -25.98 -20.75
N THR A 19 -11.67 -26.13 -21.58
CA THR A 19 -13.06 -26.26 -21.11
C THR A 19 -13.28 -27.58 -20.38
N GLN A 20 -12.71 -28.67 -20.90
CA GLN A 20 -12.75 -29.98 -20.26
C GLN A 20 -12.03 -29.98 -18.91
N GLU A 21 -10.85 -29.37 -18.83
CA GLU A 21 -10.09 -29.27 -17.57
C GLU A 21 -10.81 -28.40 -16.52
N SER A 22 -11.44 -27.30 -16.94
CA SER A 22 -12.24 -26.47 -16.01
C SER A 22 -13.44 -27.22 -15.44
N LYS A 23 -14.06 -28.12 -16.22
CA LYS A 23 -15.13 -28.98 -15.73
C LYS A 23 -14.58 -29.98 -14.70
N ARG A 24 -13.46 -30.64 -15.02
CA ARG A 24 -12.76 -31.56 -14.11
C ARG A 24 -12.48 -30.91 -12.75
N LEU A 25 -11.94 -29.70 -12.73
CA LEU A 25 -11.61 -28.98 -11.50
C LEU A 25 -12.84 -28.55 -10.68
N LYS A 26 -13.98 -28.26 -11.33
CA LYS A 26 -15.24 -27.98 -10.61
C LYS A 26 -15.78 -29.23 -9.93
N ASP A 27 -15.74 -30.35 -10.63
CA ASP A 27 -16.16 -31.63 -10.08
C ASP A 27 -15.25 -32.02 -8.90
N GLU A 28 -13.94 -31.85 -9.04
CA GLU A 28 -12.95 -32.08 -7.97
C GLU A 28 -13.20 -31.17 -6.75
N LYS A 29 -13.48 -29.87 -6.97
CA LYS A 29 -13.84 -28.95 -5.88
C LYS A 29 -15.12 -29.39 -5.16
N SER A 30 -16.14 -29.85 -5.87
CA SER A 30 -17.39 -30.35 -5.28
C SER A 30 -17.18 -31.62 -4.45
N VAL A 31 -16.26 -32.50 -4.88
CA VAL A 31 -15.83 -33.67 -4.09
C VAL A 31 -15.16 -33.22 -2.80
N LEU A 32 -14.19 -32.30 -2.87
CA LEU A 32 -13.48 -31.79 -1.68
C LEU A 32 -14.41 -31.05 -0.71
N GLU A 33 -15.40 -30.30 -1.20
CA GLU A 33 -16.39 -29.65 -0.35
C GLU A 33 -17.28 -30.68 0.38
N ARG A 34 -17.66 -31.77 -0.29
CA ARG A 34 -18.38 -32.88 0.36
C ARG A 34 -17.52 -33.57 1.40
N GLU A 35 -16.27 -33.88 1.08
CA GLU A 35 -15.33 -34.53 2.01
C GLU A 35 -15.08 -33.65 3.25
N ARG A 36 -14.85 -32.34 3.07
CA ARG A 36 -14.74 -31.39 4.18
C ARG A 36 -16.00 -31.40 5.06
N ASN A 37 -17.19 -31.38 4.46
CA ASN A 37 -18.44 -31.40 5.21
C ASN A 37 -18.64 -32.72 5.95
N GLU A 38 -18.22 -33.84 5.37
CA GLU A 38 -18.28 -35.16 6.00
C GLU A 38 -17.33 -35.24 7.20
N LEU A 39 -16.08 -34.77 7.06
CA LEU A 39 -15.13 -34.66 8.17
C LEU A 39 -15.63 -33.74 9.29
N GLN A 40 -16.28 -32.63 8.92
CA GLN A 40 -16.92 -31.74 9.89
C GLN A 40 -18.04 -32.47 10.66
N GLN A 41 -18.88 -33.24 9.98
CA GLN A 41 -19.91 -34.05 10.62
C GLN A 41 -19.33 -35.15 11.50
N GLN A 42 -18.22 -35.79 11.10
CA GLN A 42 -17.52 -36.78 11.93
C GLN A 42 -16.97 -36.15 13.22
N LEU A 43 -16.38 -34.96 13.13
CA LEU A 43 -15.93 -34.21 14.31
C LEU A 43 -17.10 -33.85 15.23
N ASP A 44 -18.24 -33.44 14.68
CA ASP A 44 -19.43 -33.13 15.47
C ASP A 44 -20.00 -34.38 16.15
N ARG A 45 -19.93 -35.56 15.51
CA ARG A 45 -20.32 -36.85 16.11
C ARG A 45 -19.38 -37.25 17.23
N LEU A 46 -18.07 -37.23 17.01
CA LEU A 46 -17.07 -37.50 18.06
C LEU A 46 -17.20 -36.52 19.23
N GLY A 47 -17.53 -35.27 18.96
CA GLY A 47 -17.81 -34.26 19.98
C GLY A 47 -19.12 -34.47 20.74
N ARG A 48 -20.08 -35.23 20.22
CA ARG A 48 -21.30 -35.68 20.93
C ARG A 48 -21.02 -36.95 21.72
N ASP A 49 -20.41 -37.96 21.10
CA ASP A 49 -20.05 -39.21 21.76
C ASP A 49 -19.11 -38.99 22.96
N GLY A 50 -18.16 -38.04 22.83
CA GLY A 50 -17.29 -37.63 23.94
C GLY A 50 -18.01 -36.88 25.06
N ARG A 51 -19.18 -36.27 24.80
CA ARG A 51 -20.03 -35.66 25.83
C ARG A 51 -20.93 -36.71 26.49
N ASP A 52 -21.44 -37.65 25.72
CA ASP A 52 -22.31 -38.73 26.22
C ASP A 52 -21.51 -39.73 27.07
N MET A 53 -20.30 -40.13 26.65
CA MET A 53 -19.37 -40.94 27.46
C MET A 53 -18.98 -40.26 28.77
N ARG A 54 -18.96 -38.93 28.80
CA ARG A 54 -18.66 -38.16 30.02
C ARG A 54 -19.87 -38.11 30.97
N ASN A 55 -21.08 -38.14 30.43
CA ASN A 55 -22.30 -38.26 31.21
C ASN A 55 -22.55 -39.70 31.70
N ASP A 56 -22.18 -40.71 30.91
CA ASP A 56 -22.27 -42.13 31.30
C ASP A 56 -21.21 -42.53 32.33
N ARG A 57 -19.98 -42.00 32.26
CA ARG A 57 -19.02 -42.15 33.36
C ARG A 57 -19.51 -41.52 34.67
N ASN A 58 -20.23 -40.41 34.60
CA ASN A 58 -20.84 -39.79 35.79
C ASN A 58 -22.05 -40.58 36.32
N SER A 59 -22.66 -41.46 35.52
CA SER A 59 -23.79 -42.31 35.94
C SER A 59 -23.34 -43.71 36.40
N GLU A 60 -22.27 -44.29 35.83
CA GLU A 60 -21.61 -45.52 36.33
C GLU A 60 -20.85 -45.28 37.63
N GLN A 61 -20.18 -44.13 37.79
CA GLN A 61 -19.52 -43.76 39.05
C GLN A 61 -20.53 -43.50 40.20
N LYS A 62 -21.84 -43.48 39.90
CA LYS A 62 -22.93 -43.41 40.86
C LYS A 62 -23.58 -44.78 41.17
N ARG A 63 -23.18 -45.87 40.49
CA ARG A 63 -23.72 -47.23 40.70
C ARG A 63 -22.74 -48.24 41.31
N ASP A 64 -21.44 -48.02 41.25
CA ASP A 64 -20.45 -49.00 41.76
C ASP A 64 -19.94 -48.73 43.19
N LEU A 65 -20.72 -48.05 44.04
CA LEU A 65 -20.43 -47.93 45.48
C LEU A 65 -20.88 -49.16 46.31
N CYS A 66 -21.22 -50.28 45.68
CA CYS A 66 -21.59 -51.51 46.39
C CYS A 66 -21.00 -52.78 45.74
N ALA A 67 -19.68 -52.95 45.75
CA ALA A 67 -19.09 -54.30 45.76
C ALA A 67 -17.61 -54.26 46.19
N ASN A 68 -17.38 -54.91 47.33
CA ASN A 68 -16.09 -55.18 47.97
C ASN A 68 -15.09 -55.84 47.01
N ASN A 69 -13.83 -55.41 47.06
CA ASN A 69 -12.69 -56.27 47.39
C ASN A 69 -11.43 -55.44 47.57
N ALA A 70 -10.90 -55.45 48.80
CA ALA A 70 -9.71 -54.76 49.23
C ALA A 70 -8.43 -55.50 48.79
N PRO A 71 -7.48 -54.81 48.15
CA PRO A 71 -6.07 -55.11 48.29
C PRO A 71 -5.41 -54.15 49.30
N ASP A 72 -4.43 -54.69 50.01
CA ASP A 72 -3.71 -54.12 51.14
C ASP A 72 -3.35 -52.61 51.08
N PRO A 73 -3.38 -51.92 52.23
CA PRO A 73 -3.11 -50.49 52.33
C PRO A 73 -1.60 -50.24 52.27
N VAL A 74 -1.10 -49.92 51.08
CA VAL A 74 0.16 -49.17 51.01
C VAL A 74 -0.19 -47.72 51.36
N GLU A 75 0.09 -47.33 52.61
CA GLU A 75 0.02 -45.96 53.12
C GLU A 75 0.88 -45.02 52.26
N ARG A 76 0.34 -44.59 51.12
CA ARG A 76 0.80 -43.39 50.43
C ARG A 76 0.14 -42.23 51.16
N SER A 77 0.85 -41.71 52.16
CA SER A 77 0.65 -40.38 52.71
C SER A 77 0.52 -39.40 51.53
N VAL A 78 -0.71 -39.09 51.15
CA VAL A 78 -1.00 -38.03 50.18
C VAL A 78 -0.75 -36.74 50.92
N ASP A 79 0.28 -36.02 50.49
CA ASP A 79 0.66 -34.74 51.03
C ASP A 79 -0.51 -33.75 50.89
N LEU A 80 -1.20 -33.48 52.00
CA LEU A 80 -2.39 -32.63 52.08
C LEU A 80 -2.13 -31.23 51.51
N GLY A 81 -0.88 -30.76 51.60
CA GLY A 81 -0.45 -29.47 51.06
C GLY A 81 -0.50 -29.42 49.53
N GLN A 82 -0.23 -30.54 48.85
CA GLN A 82 -0.31 -30.61 47.37
C GLN A 82 -1.75 -30.56 46.88
N LEU A 83 -2.68 -31.19 47.62
CA LEU A 83 -4.12 -31.12 47.33
C LEU A 83 -4.65 -29.69 47.46
N GLN A 84 -4.32 -28.99 48.54
CA GLN A 84 -4.75 -27.61 48.75
C GLN A 84 -4.15 -26.65 47.71
N ALA A 85 -2.90 -26.87 47.30
CA ALA A 85 -2.25 -26.10 46.23
C ALA A 85 -2.91 -26.34 44.86
N LEU A 86 -3.30 -27.59 44.57
CA LEU A 86 -4.03 -27.94 43.35
C LEU A 86 -5.43 -27.31 43.34
N GLU A 87 -6.16 -27.38 44.45
CA GLU A 87 -7.48 -26.76 44.59
C GLU A 87 -7.42 -25.24 44.37
N SER A 88 -6.45 -24.57 45.02
CA SER A 88 -6.18 -23.14 44.82
C SER A 88 -5.74 -22.83 43.37
N GLY A 89 -5.06 -23.77 42.70
CA GLY A 89 -4.71 -23.67 41.29
C GLY A 89 -5.93 -23.73 40.37
N ILE A 90 -6.84 -24.68 40.63
CA ILE A 90 -8.09 -24.86 39.89
C ILE A 90 -8.98 -23.64 40.05
N GLN A 91 -9.13 -23.11 41.27
CA GLN A 91 -9.96 -21.94 41.52
C GLN A 91 -9.45 -20.71 40.77
N ARG A 92 -8.14 -20.44 40.80
CA ARG A 92 -7.52 -19.35 40.01
C ARG A 92 -7.70 -19.53 38.51
N ALA A 93 -7.63 -20.77 38.01
CA ALA A 93 -7.90 -21.06 36.60
C ALA A 93 -9.36 -20.77 36.24
N GLN A 94 -10.32 -21.18 37.09
CA GLN A 94 -11.75 -20.91 36.89
C GLN A 94 -12.06 -19.41 36.87
N GLU A 95 -11.48 -18.63 37.78
CA GLU A 95 -11.62 -17.17 37.79
C GLU A 95 -11.02 -16.53 36.53
N SER A 96 -9.84 -17.01 36.09
CA SER A 96 -9.24 -16.56 34.84
C SER A 96 -10.11 -16.88 33.63
N TYR A 97 -10.73 -18.06 33.56
CA TYR A 97 -11.66 -18.42 32.49
C TYR A 97 -12.89 -17.51 32.48
N LYS A 98 -13.47 -17.25 33.64
CA LYS A 98 -14.62 -16.34 33.77
C LYS A 98 -14.29 -14.93 33.26
N LYS A 99 -13.09 -14.42 33.58
CA LYS A 99 -12.61 -13.12 33.10
C LYS A 99 -12.41 -13.09 31.58
N ILE A 100 -11.87 -14.16 30.99
CA ILE A 100 -11.72 -14.27 29.53
C ILE A 100 -13.09 -14.32 28.85
N GLU A 101 -14.06 -15.05 29.42
CA GLU A 101 -15.41 -15.14 28.88
C GLU A 101 -16.12 -13.78 28.88
N GLU A 102 -15.97 -13.00 29.95
CA GLU A 102 -16.50 -11.64 30.05
C GLU A 102 -15.85 -10.70 29.01
N GLN A 103 -14.52 -10.78 28.83
CA GLN A 103 -13.83 -10.02 27.80
C GLN A 103 -14.27 -10.42 26.37
N LEU A 104 -14.50 -11.70 26.11
CA LEU A 104 -15.03 -12.16 24.82
C LEU A 104 -16.43 -11.62 24.58
N ARG A 105 -17.28 -11.59 25.61
CA ARG A 105 -18.63 -11.02 25.54
C ARG A 105 -18.59 -9.52 25.23
N GLU A 106 -17.74 -8.76 25.91
CA GLU A 106 -17.56 -7.32 25.66
C GLU A 106 -17.03 -7.06 24.24
N ASN A 107 -16.04 -7.83 23.79
CA ASN A 107 -15.49 -7.71 22.45
C ASN A 107 -16.52 -8.05 21.38
N ASN A 108 -17.34 -9.08 21.59
CA ASN A 108 -18.45 -9.41 20.68
C ASN A 108 -19.47 -8.27 20.60
N GLY A 109 -19.78 -7.61 21.72
CA GLY A 109 -20.60 -6.39 21.73
C GLY A 109 -20.01 -5.28 20.87
N LYS A 110 -18.71 -4.98 21.05
CA LYS A 110 -17.99 -3.97 20.25
C LYS A 110 -17.96 -4.32 18.75
N ILE A 111 -17.79 -5.59 18.41
CA ILE A 111 -17.83 -6.05 17.01
C ILE A 111 -19.22 -5.81 16.41
N GLN A 112 -20.28 -6.11 17.15
CA GLN A 112 -21.65 -5.89 16.71
C GLN A 112 -21.94 -4.40 16.49
N ASP A 113 -21.51 -3.53 17.40
CA ASP A 113 -21.67 -2.08 17.27
C ASP A 113 -20.92 -1.53 16.04
N LEU A 114 -19.69 -2.01 15.81
CA LEU A 114 -18.91 -1.66 14.63
C LEU A 114 -19.55 -2.17 13.33
N ALA A 115 -20.17 -3.35 13.34
CA ALA A 115 -20.91 -3.88 12.20
C ALA A 115 -22.12 -2.99 11.88
N ASN A 116 -22.93 -2.65 12.89
CA ASN A 116 -24.08 -1.76 12.77
C ASN A 116 -23.67 -0.37 12.26
N ASN A 117 -22.56 0.19 12.77
CA ASN A 117 -22.05 1.50 12.33
C ASN A 117 -21.55 1.46 10.87
N ASN A 118 -20.85 0.39 10.47
CA ASN A 118 -20.44 0.21 9.07
C ASN A 118 -21.65 0.10 8.13
N GLU A 119 -22.70 -0.58 8.54
CA GLU A 119 -23.93 -0.66 7.76
C GLU A 119 -24.62 0.70 7.62
N ARG A 120 -24.66 1.51 8.69
CA ARG A 120 -25.15 2.89 8.63
C ARG A 120 -24.34 3.74 7.64
N LEU A 121 -23.01 3.71 7.74
CA LEU A 121 -22.13 4.46 6.82
C LEU A 121 -22.29 4.02 5.36
N ARG A 122 -22.55 2.72 5.10
CA ARG A 122 -22.86 2.24 3.73
C ARG A 122 -24.16 2.83 3.20
N ARG A 123 -25.20 2.94 4.03
CA ARG A 123 -26.47 3.58 3.66
C ARG A 123 -26.28 5.07 3.36
N GLU A 124 -25.59 5.80 4.24
CA GLU A 124 -25.27 7.22 4.03
C GLU A 124 -24.47 7.44 2.75
N ARG A 125 -23.46 6.61 2.49
CA ARG A 125 -22.69 6.66 1.25
C ARG A 125 -23.56 6.41 0.02
N SER A 126 -24.46 5.42 0.06
CA SER A 126 -25.37 5.14 -1.05
C SER A 126 -26.33 6.31 -1.32
N GLU A 127 -26.77 7.01 -0.27
CA GLU A 127 -27.61 8.20 -0.40
C GLU A 127 -26.85 9.35 -1.05
N VAL A 128 -25.61 9.61 -0.63
CA VAL A 128 -24.74 10.64 -1.22
C VAL A 128 -24.44 10.31 -2.69
N GLU A 129 -24.11 9.05 -3.01
CA GLU A 129 -23.90 8.61 -4.39
C GLU A 129 -25.16 8.84 -5.25
N GLY A 130 -26.35 8.58 -4.72
CA GLY A 130 -27.63 8.90 -5.38
C GLY A 130 -27.82 10.41 -5.63
N LYS A 131 -27.52 11.26 -4.65
CA LYS A 131 -27.58 12.73 -4.80
C LYS A 131 -26.58 13.23 -5.86
N CYS A 132 -25.35 12.73 -5.85
CA CYS A 132 -24.34 13.07 -6.85
C CYS A 132 -24.76 12.66 -8.26
N GLN A 133 -25.37 11.49 -8.44
CA GLN A 133 -25.92 11.06 -9.72
C GLN A 133 -27.06 11.98 -10.18
N GLY A 134 -27.97 12.36 -9.26
CA GLY A 134 -29.06 13.30 -9.55
C GLY A 134 -28.54 14.66 -10.04
N LEU A 135 -27.59 15.26 -9.31
CA LEU A 135 -26.96 16.52 -9.69
C LEU A 135 -26.20 16.42 -11.02
N SER A 136 -25.53 15.30 -11.28
CA SER A 136 -24.84 15.08 -12.56
C SER A 136 -25.81 15.02 -13.73
N GLN A 137 -26.98 14.39 -13.55
CA GLN A 137 -28.01 14.35 -14.59
C GLN A 137 -28.63 15.73 -14.81
N GLU A 138 -28.85 16.51 -13.75
CA GLU A 138 -29.34 17.88 -13.85
C GLU A 138 -28.35 18.80 -14.57
N LEU A 139 -27.06 18.67 -14.26
CA LEU A 139 -26.00 19.41 -14.96
C LEU A 139 -25.97 19.06 -16.45
N GLU A 140 -26.15 17.79 -16.82
CA GLU A 140 -26.19 17.40 -18.23
C GLU A 140 -27.45 17.94 -18.94
N ARG A 141 -28.61 17.94 -18.27
CA ARG A 141 -29.84 18.56 -18.79
C ARG A 141 -29.68 20.05 -19.04
N THR A 142 -29.10 20.78 -18.08
CA THR A 142 -28.87 22.23 -18.21
C THR A 142 -27.84 22.53 -19.30
N ARG A 143 -26.79 21.70 -19.43
CA ARG A 143 -25.81 21.79 -20.52
C ARG A 143 -26.46 21.59 -21.89
N SER A 144 -27.30 20.56 -22.05
CA SER A 144 -28.04 20.32 -23.30
C SER A 144 -28.97 21.50 -23.62
N SER A 145 -29.71 22.01 -22.63
CA SER A 145 -30.61 23.16 -22.80
C SER A 145 -29.85 24.42 -23.24
N LEU A 146 -28.69 24.68 -22.64
CA LEU A 146 -27.82 25.79 -23.04
C LEU A 146 -27.33 25.64 -24.48
N GLN A 147 -26.94 24.43 -24.88
CA GLN A 147 -26.47 24.15 -26.24
C GLN A 147 -27.57 24.39 -27.28
N ASP A 148 -28.81 24.01 -26.98
CA ASP A 148 -29.95 24.26 -27.86
C ASP A 148 -30.30 25.76 -27.94
N ALA A 149 -30.21 26.48 -26.81
CA ALA A 149 -30.38 27.93 -26.79
C ALA A 149 -29.29 28.67 -27.60
N LEU A 150 -28.06 28.15 -27.63
CA LEU A 150 -26.98 28.68 -28.47
C LEU A 150 -27.25 28.45 -29.96
N LYS A 151 -27.70 27.25 -30.36
CA LYS A 151 -28.09 26.96 -31.74
C LYS A 151 -29.25 27.85 -32.20
N GLN A 152 -30.25 28.07 -31.34
CA GLN A 152 -31.37 28.95 -31.64
C GLN A 152 -30.93 30.41 -31.80
N ASN A 153 -30.01 30.89 -30.95
CA ASN A 153 -29.41 32.22 -31.11
C ASN A 153 -28.63 32.36 -32.43
N GLU A 154 -27.90 31.33 -32.83
CA GLU A 154 -27.19 31.32 -34.11
C GLU A 154 -28.16 31.38 -35.30
N LEU A 155 -29.27 30.64 -35.23
CA LEU A 155 -30.33 30.68 -36.25
C LEU A 155 -30.96 32.07 -36.35
N LEU A 156 -31.31 32.68 -35.22
CA LEU A 156 -31.86 34.05 -35.17
C LEU A 156 -30.87 35.06 -35.74
N ARG A 157 -29.57 34.94 -35.42
CA ARG A 157 -28.51 35.80 -36.01
C ARG A 157 -28.43 35.65 -37.53
N LYS A 158 -28.54 34.41 -38.06
CA LYS A 158 -28.59 34.17 -39.50
C LYS A 158 -29.82 34.82 -40.14
N GLN A 159 -30.99 34.68 -39.54
CA GLN A 159 -32.22 35.32 -40.01
C GLN A 159 -32.12 36.85 -40.03
N LEU A 160 -31.64 37.45 -38.94
CA LEU A 160 -31.39 38.90 -38.86
C LEU A 160 -30.44 39.37 -39.96
N SER A 161 -29.31 38.67 -40.16
CA SER A 161 -28.35 39.02 -41.20
C SER A 161 -28.90 38.92 -42.63
N ALA A 162 -29.83 37.98 -42.86
CA ALA A 162 -30.53 37.82 -44.13
C ALA A 162 -31.51 38.97 -44.38
N SER A 163 -32.31 39.35 -43.38
CA SER A 163 -33.22 40.51 -43.46
C SER A 163 -32.47 41.82 -43.69
N THR A 164 -31.31 42.03 -43.06
CA THR A 164 -30.49 43.25 -43.28
C THR A 164 -29.93 43.34 -44.70
N ARG A 165 -29.71 42.22 -45.40
CA ARG A 165 -29.23 42.23 -46.80
C ARG A 165 -30.30 42.61 -47.82
N VAL A 166 -31.58 42.41 -47.53
CA VAL A 166 -32.68 42.68 -48.46
C VAL A 166 -32.95 44.18 -48.62
N SER A 167 -32.56 45.02 -47.66
CA SER A 167 -32.79 46.47 -47.72
C SER A 167 -31.75 47.28 -48.51
N ARG A 168 -30.75 46.64 -49.15
CA ARG A 168 -29.64 47.34 -49.82
C ARG A 168 -29.65 47.29 -51.35
N VAL A 169 -30.79 46.96 -51.98
CA VAL A 169 -30.89 46.88 -53.44
C VAL A 169 -32.05 47.75 -53.94
N LYS A 170 -31.69 48.65 -54.86
CA LYS A 170 -32.45 49.70 -55.56
C LYS A 170 -32.57 51.05 -54.85
N GLU A 171 -31.42 51.74 -54.79
CA GLU A 171 -31.38 53.15 -55.15
C GLU A 171 -31.78 53.24 -56.63
N GLU A 172 -33.03 53.64 -56.90
CA GLU A 172 -33.48 54.37 -58.10
C GLU A 172 -35.01 54.55 -57.98
N ASP A 173 -35.43 55.33 -56.97
CA ASP A 173 -36.63 56.17 -57.02
C ASP A 173 -36.62 57.11 -55.80
N PRO A 174 -36.57 58.44 -55.98
CA PRO A 174 -36.52 59.40 -54.88
C PRO A 174 -37.93 59.81 -54.49
N GLU A 175 -38.65 58.99 -53.71
CA GLU A 175 -39.77 59.42 -52.84
C GLU A 175 -40.44 58.19 -52.19
N MET A 176 -39.74 57.53 -51.27
CA MET A 176 -40.44 56.72 -50.28
C MET A 176 -39.73 56.86 -48.94
N THR A 177 -40.24 57.81 -48.15
CA THR A 177 -39.85 58.05 -46.77
C THR A 177 -40.14 56.80 -45.96
N ILE A 178 -39.14 55.91 -45.86
CA ILE A 178 -39.17 54.77 -44.95
C ILE A 178 -39.10 55.35 -43.54
N THR A 179 -40.26 55.46 -42.91
CA THR A 179 -40.42 55.78 -41.49
C THR A 179 -39.73 54.68 -40.69
N PHE A 180 -38.47 54.94 -40.33
CA PHE A 180 -37.74 54.19 -39.31
C PHE A 180 -38.60 54.15 -38.05
N LEU A 181 -38.97 52.94 -37.60
CA LEU A 181 -39.60 52.78 -36.29
C LEU A 181 -38.63 53.35 -35.24
N PRO A 182 -39.08 54.28 -34.40
CA PRO A 182 -38.21 54.99 -33.47
C PRO A 182 -37.59 53.98 -32.49
N GLY A 183 -36.28 54.10 -32.26
CA GLY A 183 -35.51 53.19 -31.39
C GLY A 183 -36.08 53.00 -29.98
N GLU A 184 -36.99 53.88 -29.55
CA GLU A 184 -37.73 53.76 -28.28
C GLU A 184 -38.57 52.49 -28.16
N GLU A 185 -39.16 51.97 -29.25
CA GLU A 185 -39.98 50.74 -29.16
C GLU A 185 -39.11 49.50 -28.97
N ILE A 186 -37.95 49.45 -29.61
CA ILE A 186 -36.97 48.37 -29.43
C ILE A 186 -36.41 48.43 -28.01
N GLU A 187 -36.08 49.62 -27.51
CA GLU A 187 -35.59 49.77 -26.14
C GLU A 187 -36.65 49.34 -25.10
N LYS A 188 -37.91 49.70 -25.30
CA LYS A 188 -39.02 49.25 -24.44
C LYS A 188 -39.19 47.73 -24.43
N LEU A 189 -38.92 47.05 -25.55
CA LEU A 189 -39.07 45.60 -25.63
C LEU A 189 -37.91 44.83 -24.95
N TYR A 190 -36.67 45.27 -25.14
CA TYR A 190 -35.49 44.52 -24.68
C TYR A 190 -35.04 44.86 -23.26
N LYS A 191 -35.28 46.09 -22.78
CA LYS A 191 -34.85 46.54 -21.44
C LYS A 191 -35.42 45.69 -20.29
N PRO A 192 -36.72 45.29 -20.30
CA PRO A 192 -37.26 44.38 -19.28
C PRO A 192 -36.63 42.97 -19.34
N ARG A 193 -36.31 42.49 -20.54
CA ARG A 193 -35.69 41.17 -20.73
C ARG A 193 -34.26 41.15 -20.20
N ILE A 194 -33.48 42.21 -20.43
CA ILE A 194 -32.13 42.38 -19.88
C ILE A 194 -32.19 42.40 -18.34
N ALA A 195 -33.06 43.23 -17.77
CA ALA A 195 -33.25 43.29 -16.31
C ALA A 195 -33.65 41.93 -15.71
N SER A 196 -34.48 41.15 -16.41
CA SER A 196 -34.83 39.79 -15.99
C SER A 196 -33.64 38.84 -16.03
N LEU A 197 -32.77 38.93 -17.04
CA LEU A 197 -31.58 38.09 -17.14
C LEU A 197 -30.54 38.45 -16.07
N GLU A 198 -30.37 39.73 -15.77
CA GLU A 198 -29.48 40.21 -14.70
C GLU A 198 -29.91 39.66 -13.34
N ARG A 199 -31.21 39.69 -13.00
CA ARG A 199 -31.73 39.08 -11.76
C ARG A 199 -31.47 37.57 -11.70
N ASN A 200 -31.58 36.87 -12.82
CA ASN A 200 -31.30 35.44 -12.88
C ASN A 200 -29.81 35.15 -12.65
N ILE A 201 -28.91 35.94 -13.27
CA ILE A 201 -27.47 35.84 -13.06
C ILE A 201 -27.13 36.10 -11.58
N GLU A 202 -27.74 37.09 -10.96
CA GLU A 202 -27.53 37.40 -9.55
C GLU A 202 -28.01 36.26 -8.63
N THR A 203 -29.19 35.70 -8.92
CA THR A 203 -29.76 34.56 -8.18
C THR A 203 -28.86 33.32 -8.27
N LEU A 204 -28.40 32.98 -9.48
CA LEU A 204 -27.47 31.87 -9.71
C LEU A 204 -26.11 32.12 -9.03
N SER A 205 -25.64 33.37 -9.01
CA SER A 205 -24.38 33.73 -8.34
C SER A 205 -24.48 33.55 -6.83
N ARG A 206 -25.60 33.91 -6.21
CA ARG A 206 -25.86 33.65 -4.79
C ARG A 206 -25.92 32.15 -4.47
N ALA A 207 -26.66 31.37 -5.26
CA ALA A 207 -26.73 29.92 -5.09
C ALA A 207 -25.35 29.24 -5.21
N ASN A 208 -24.51 29.69 -6.15
CA ASN A 208 -23.15 29.18 -6.31
C ASN A 208 -22.25 29.51 -5.10
N LEU A 209 -22.43 30.69 -4.51
CA LEU A 209 -21.71 31.09 -3.31
C LEU A 209 -22.09 30.21 -2.11
N GLU A 210 -23.38 29.91 -1.95
CA GLU A 210 -23.91 29.03 -0.91
C GLU A 210 -23.38 27.59 -1.06
N LEU A 211 -23.43 27.02 -2.27
CA LEU A 211 -22.85 25.70 -2.55
C LEU A 211 -21.34 25.63 -2.27
N LYS A 212 -20.59 26.71 -2.51
CA LYS A 212 -19.17 26.78 -2.15
C LYS A 212 -18.97 26.76 -0.63
N HIS A 213 -19.84 27.45 0.12
CA HIS A 213 -19.82 27.43 1.58
C HIS A 213 -20.12 26.03 2.12
N ASP A 214 -21.15 25.36 1.59
CA ASP A 214 -21.51 24.00 1.99
C ASP A 214 -20.44 22.97 1.66
N ASN A 215 -19.82 23.05 0.49
CA ASN A 215 -18.66 22.21 0.17
C ASN A 215 -17.52 22.41 1.16
N LYS A 216 -17.22 23.67 1.54
CA LYS A 216 -16.20 23.96 2.55
C LYS A 216 -16.56 23.37 3.90
N ARG A 217 -17.83 23.41 4.30
CA ARG A 217 -18.33 22.78 5.53
C ARG A 217 -18.19 21.26 5.48
N MET A 218 -18.60 20.60 4.39
CA MET A 218 -18.43 19.14 4.24
C MET A 218 -16.96 18.73 4.26
N GLN A 219 -16.06 19.53 3.68
CA GLN A 219 -14.63 19.29 3.75
C GLN A 219 -14.12 19.30 5.20
N GLN A 220 -14.59 20.26 6.02
CA GLN A 220 -14.25 20.32 7.45
C GLN A 220 -14.81 19.13 8.23
N GLU A 221 -16.03 18.68 7.93
CA GLU A 221 -16.62 17.49 8.56
C GLU A 221 -15.84 16.21 8.19
N LEU A 222 -15.41 16.07 6.93
CA LEU A 222 -14.54 14.97 6.50
C LEU A 222 -13.19 14.96 7.23
N ASP A 223 -12.58 16.14 7.42
CA ASP A 223 -11.33 16.27 8.17
C ASP A 223 -11.52 15.83 9.64
N ILE A 224 -12.62 16.23 10.28
CA ILE A 224 -12.96 15.82 11.65
C ILE A 224 -13.14 14.30 11.74
N VAL A 225 -13.87 13.69 10.81
CA VAL A 225 -14.10 12.23 10.79
C VAL A 225 -12.78 11.48 10.53
N SER A 226 -11.96 11.96 9.61
CA SER A 226 -10.63 11.41 9.33
C SER A 226 -9.73 11.44 10.57
N GLN A 227 -9.72 12.56 11.31
CA GLN A 227 -9.02 12.68 12.58
C GLN A 227 -9.53 11.67 13.61
N LYS A 228 -10.85 11.51 13.77
CA LYS A 228 -11.44 10.50 14.68
C LYS A 228 -11.03 9.08 14.29
N LEU A 229 -11.10 8.74 13.00
CA LEU A 229 -10.69 7.43 12.50
C LEU A 229 -9.21 7.14 12.78
N SER A 230 -8.34 8.15 12.61
CA SER A 230 -6.91 8.02 12.93
C SER A 230 -6.68 7.74 14.42
N LYS A 231 -7.45 8.37 15.31
CA LYS A 231 -7.40 8.11 16.76
C LYS A 231 -7.79 6.67 17.07
N TYR A 232 -8.90 6.17 16.49
CA TYR A 232 -9.32 4.78 16.66
C TYR A 232 -8.30 3.77 16.11
N LYS A 233 -7.64 4.09 14.99
CA LYS A 233 -6.59 3.23 14.45
C LYS A 233 -5.39 3.14 15.39
N ASN A 234 -4.99 4.25 15.99
CA ASN A 234 -3.88 4.30 16.95
C ASN A 234 -4.23 3.57 18.26
N THR A 235 -5.45 3.70 18.77
CA THR A 235 -5.88 2.96 19.96
C THR A 235 -5.93 1.45 19.68
N ASN A 236 -6.47 1.05 18.52
CA ASN A 236 -6.50 -0.35 18.10
C ASN A 236 -5.08 -0.92 17.94
N GLN A 237 -4.14 -0.17 17.37
CA GLN A 237 -2.74 -0.57 17.29
C GLN A 237 -2.15 -0.77 18.69
N SER A 238 -2.40 0.15 19.62
CA SER A 238 -1.95 0.00 21.01
C SER A 238 -2.54 -1.24 21.69
N PHE A 239 -3.81 -1.57 21.42
CA PHE A 239 -4.43 -2.82 21.90
C PHE A 239 -3.75 -4.06 21.30
N GLN A 240 -3.44 -4.06 19.99
CA GLN A 240 -2.70 -5.15 19.36
C GLN A 240 -1.30 -5.32 19.96
N ASP A 241 -0.58 -4.23 20.18
CA ASP A 241 0.75 -4.27 20.80
C ASP A 241 0.68 -4.85 22.23
N LYS A 242 -0.36 -4.50 22.99
CA LYS A 242 -0.63 -5.08 24.33
C LYS A 242 -0.94 -6.57 24.25
N LEU A 243 -1.73 -7.02 23.26
CA LEU A 243 -2.02 -8.44 23.04
C LEU A 243 -0.76 -9.25 22.68
N VAL A 244 0.12 -8.69 21.84
CA VAL A 244 1.41 -9.31 21.51
C VAL A 244 2.28 -9.48 22.76
N LYS A 245 2.41 -8.42 23.58
CA LYS A 245 3.15 -8.48 24.85
C LYS A 245 2.57 -9.52 25.82
N LEU A 246 1.24 -9.63 25.90
CA LEU A 246 0.57 -10.65 26.73
C LEU A 246 0.89 -12.07 26.24
N GLY A 247 0.93 -12.26 24.92
CA GLY A 247 1.35 -13.51 24.28
C GLY A 247 2.80 -13.88 24.57
N GLU A 248 3.71 -12.90 24.56
CA GLU A 248 5.13 -13.10 24.92
C GLU A 248 5.30 -13.50 26.39
N LEU A 249 4.61 -12.85 27.33
CA LEU A 249 4.63 -13.21 28.75
C LEU A 249 4.12 -14.65 28.98
N THR A 250 3.10 -15.06 28.23
CA THR A 250 2.56 -16.43 28.31
C THR A 250 3.60 -17.45 27.84
N ARG A 251 4.35 -17.14 26.77
CA ARG A 251 5.44 -18.00 26.26
C ARG A 251 6.64 -18.07 27.20
N GLN A 252 6.99 -16.97 27.87
CA GLN A 252 8.07 -16.97 28.87
C GLN A 252 7.72 -17.81 30.10
N LYS A 253 6.44 -17.80 30.51
CA LYS A 253 5.98 -18.60 31.65
C LYS A 253 5.98 -20.10 31.36
N THR A 254 5.70 -20.52 30.12
CA THR A 254 5.72 -21.94 29.73
C THR A 254 7.14 -22.48 29.50
N SER A 255 8.08 -21.65 29.02
CA SER A 255 9.48 -22.06 28.85
C SER A 255 10.21 -22.22 30.18
N SER A 256 9.88 -21.40 31.19
CA SER A 256 10.45 -21.51 32.54
C SER A 256 10.06 -22.80 33.28
N LEU A 257 8.96 -23.46 32.90
CA LEU A 257 8.50 -24.68 33.57
C LEU A 257 9.14 -25.96 32.99
N HIS A 258 9.66 -25.93 31.77
CA HIS A 258 10.27 -27.10 31.13
C HIS A 258 11.77 -27.27 31.43
N SER A 259 12.39 -26.35 32.17
CA SER A 259 13.82 -26.41 32.50
C SER A 259 14.14 -27.07 33.85
N ARG A 260 13.15 -27.60 34.58
CA ARG A 260 13.34 -28.14 35.94
C ARG A 260 13.03 -29.64 36.14
N THR A 261 12.73 -30.39 35.08
CA THR A 261 12.35 -31.82 35.21
C THR A 261 13.26 -32.81 34.46
N SER A 262 14.39 -32.38 33.88
CA SER A 262 15.23 -33.24 33.04
C SER A 262 16.53 -33.78 33.67
N SER A 263 16.66 -33.84 35.01
CA SER A 263 17.90 -34.31 35.66
C SER A 263 17.85 -35.66 36.39
N LEU A 264 16.78 -36.46 36.28
CA LEU A 264 16.69 -37.76 36.98
C LEU A 264 16.07 -38.86 36.11
N ALA A 265 16.77 -39.31 35.06
CA ALA A 265 16.59 -40.66 34.49
C ALA A 265 17.66 -40.94 33.41
N SER A 266 18.80 -41.50 33.80
CA SER A 266 19.68 -42.22 32.87
C SER A 266 20.49 -43.25 33.65
N GLY A 267 19.87 -44.41 33.84
CA GLY A 267 20.51 -45.64 34.27
C GLY A 267 19.73 -46.81 33.69
N SER A 268 20.21 -47.35 32.57
CA SER A 268 20.09 -48.78 32.23
C SER A 268 20.88 -49.07 30.96
N GLN A 269 21.98 -49.80 31.15
CA GLN A 269 22.59 -50.64 30.11
C GLN A 269 21.55 -51.62 29.54
N MET A 270 21.74 -52.02 28.29
CA MET A 270 21.78 -53.43 27.87
C MET A 270 22.29 -53.54 26.43
N ASP A 271 23.11 -54.57 26.24
CA ASP A 271 23.90 -54.93 25.07
C ASP A 271 23.07 -55.35 23.84
N ALA A 272 23.62 -55.10 22.63
CA ALA A 272 23.46 -56.01 21.50
C ALA A 272 24.59 -55.82 20.45
N ARG A 273 25.65 -56.60 20.66
CA ARG A 273 26.55 -57.28 19.70
C ARG A 273 26.45 -57.00 18.18
N SER A 274 27.66 -56.87 17.61
CA SER A 274 28.18 -57.61 16.44
C SER A 274 27.82 -57.13 15.03
N ILE A 275 28.83 -56.66 14.27
CA ILE A 275 29.47 -57.43 13.19
C ILE A 275 30.75 -56.70 12.71
N LYS A 276 31.79 -57.51 12.54
CA LYS A 276 33.15 -57.23 12.06
C LYS A 276 33.18 -56.60 10.66
N SER A 277 34.18 -55.74 10.39
CA SER A 277 35.06 -55.95 9.23
C SER A 277 36.34 -55.12 9.35
N GLU A 278 37.46 -55.82 9.43
CA GLU A 278 38.83 -55.33 9.41
C GLU A 278 39.24 -54.89 8.00
N ARG A 279 40.03 -53.82 7.88
CA ARG A 279 41.15 -53.75 6.92
C ARG A 279 42.07 -52.54 7.20
N THR A 280 43.20 -52.83 7.83
CA THR A 280 44.49 -52.13 7.70
C THR A 280 45.24 -52.67 6.45
N PRO A 281 46.45 -52.22 6.02
CA PRO A 281 47.45 -51.41 6.76
C PRO A 281 48.31 -50.39 5.95
N SER A 282 49.21 -49.73 6.70
CA SER A 282 50.55 -49.19 6.31
C SER A 282 50.55 -47.87 5.50
N THR A 283 51.42 -46.88 5.74
CA THR A 283 52.87 -46.97 6.02
C THR A 283 53.44 -45.65 6.59
N SER A 284 54.26 -45.78 7.63
CA SER A 284 55.50 -45.05 7.98
C SER A 284 55.86 -43.70 7.32
N SER A 285 56.18 -42.69 8.15
CA SER A 285 57.54 -42.09 8.16
C SER A 285 57.72 -41.11 9.33
N ARG A 286 58.97 -41.01 9.78
CA ARG A 286 59.48 -40.60 11.10
C ARG A 286 60.55 -39.51 10.89
N LEU A 287 60.88 -38.74 11.95
CA LEU A 287 62.06 -37.86 12.16
C LEU A 287 61.97 -36.45 11.53
N ARG A 288 62.46 -35.33 12.10
CA ARG A 288 63.53 -35.02 13.10
C ARG A 288 63.30 -33.57 13.64
N VAL A 289 63.28 -33.34 14.96
CA VAL A 289 64.26 -32.57 15.79
C VAL A 289 65.27 -31.67 15.04
N VAL A 290 65.18 -30.34 15.21
CA VAL A 290 66.29 -29.38 15.45
C VAL A 290 65.76 -28.16 16.25
N SER A 291 66.58 -27.70 17.18
CA SER A 291 66.35 -26.72 18.24
C SER A 291 66.54 -25.24 17.85
N ALA A 292 66.12 -24.38 18.79
CA ALA A 292 66.74 -23.08 19.21
C ALA A 292 66.04 -21.76 18.75
N PRO A 293 66.26 -20.62 19.45
CA PRO A 293 65.20 -19.95 20.21
C PRO A 293 65.02 -18.46 19.86
N GLY A 294 63.89 -17.86 20.24
CA GLY A 294 63.64 -16.42 20.03
C GLY A 294 62.63 -15.83 21.01
N HIS A 295 63.14 -14.92 21.85
CA HIS A 295 62.46 -14.17 22.91
C HIS A 295 61.13 -13.49 22.51
N ARG A 296 60.14 -13.54 23.43
CA ARG A 296 59.07 -12.54 23.55
C ARG A 296 58.76 -12.23 25.03
N PRO A 297 58.44 -10.97 25.39
CA PRO A 297 58.25 -10.52 26.77
C PRO A 297 56.81 -10.75 27.28
N PRO A 298 56.58 -10.65 28.62
CA PRO A 298 55.34 -11.07 29.26
C PRO A 298 54.22 -10.02 29.17
N ILE A 299 53.05 -10.44 28.72
CA ILE A 299 51.81 -9.67 28.80
C ILE A 299 51.17 -9.94 30.17
N LYS A 300 50.96 -8.85 30.91
CA LYS A 300 50.31 -8.80 32.22
C LYS A 300 48.83 -9.19 32.12
N ALA A 301 48.39 -10.04 33.04
CA ALA A 301 46.98 -10.35 33.27
C ALA A 301 46.25 -9.16 33.92
N PRO A 302 45.01 -8.84 33.52
CA PRO A 302 44.16 -7.94 34.30
C PRO A 302 43.42 -8.68 35.43
N ALA A 303 43.41 -8.03 36.59
CA ALA A 303 42.80 -8.48 37.83
C ALA A 303 41.28 -8.68 37.71
N ARG A 304 40.81 -9.79 38.30
CA ARG A 304 39.40 -10.05 38.65
C ARG A 304 38.99 -9.12 39.79
N LEU A 305 38.01 -8.24 39.55
CA LEU A 305 37.22 -7.62 40.60
C LEU A 305 35.98 -8.48 40.83
N ALA A 306 35.87 -9.01 42.05
CA ALA A 306 34.69 -9.73 42.54
C ALA A 306 33.63 -8.71 42.99
N VAL A 307 32.41 -8.87 42.52
CA VAL A 307 31.22 -8.17 43.03
C VAL A 307 30.22 -9.24 43.51
N PRO A 308 29.68 -9.14 44.73
CA PRO A 308 28.75 -10.12 45.28
C PRO A 308 27.34 -9.95 44.68
N PRO A 309 26.52 -11.02 44.60
CA PRO A 309 25.19 -10.95 44.01
C PRO A 309 24.18 -10.35 44.99
N THR A 310 23.45 -9.34 44.53
CA THR A 310 22.30 -8.74 45.23
C THR A 310 21.09 -9.65 45.08
N ILE A 311 20.58 -10.15 46.21
CA ILE A 311 19.30 -10.86 46.31
C ILE A 311 18.19 -9.80 46.26
N ILE A 312 17.32 -9.88 45.27
CA ILE A 312 16.13 -9.03 45.15
C ILE A 312 14.93 -9.85 45.67
N ASP A 313 14.42 -9.44 46.82
CA ASP A 313 13.19 -9.94 47.44
C ASP A 313 11.97 -9.23 46.80
N LEU A 314 10.99 -10.00 46.34
CA LEU A 314 9.83 -9.55 45.54
C LEU A 314 8.50 -9.82 46.24
N THR A 315 8.45 -9.75 47.58
CA THR A 315 7.24 -10.12 48.33
C THR A 315 6.40 -8.97 48.86
N ASN A 316 6.76 -7.68 48.68
CA ASN A 316 5.96 -6.57 49.20
C ASN A 316 5.68 -5.50 48.13
N ALA A 317 4.48 -5.51 47.56
CA ALA A 317 3.85 -4.33 46.96
C ALA A 317 2.32 -4.51 46.98
N GLU A 318 1.74 -4.31 48.16
CA GLU A 318 0.32 -3.99 48.31
C GLU A 318 0.10 -2.48 48.15
N ASP A 319 -0.92 -2.18 47.34
CA ASP A 319 -2.06 -1.28 47.59
C ASP A 319 -1.92 0.21 47.98
N GLY A 320 -2.75 1.03 47.31
CA GLY A 320 -3.10 2.42 47.63
C GLY A 320 -2.10 3.51 47.19
N THR A 321 -2.43 4.63 46.54
CA THR A 321 -3.66 5.46 46.47
C THR A 321 -3.50 6.49 45.29
N PRO A 322 -4.23 7.61 45.16
CA PRO A 322 -5.26 7.85 44.15
C PRO A 322 -4.96 9.03 43.19
N ASP A 323 -5.86 9.26 42.24
CA ASP A 323 -6.12 10.50 41.46
C ASP A 323 -5.03 11.59 41.47
N GLU A 324 -4.24 11.67 40.40
CA GLU A 324 -3.60 12.92 39.97
C GLU A 324 -3.79 13.15 38.46
N ASP A 325 -4.61 14.16 38.17
CA ASP A 325 -4.59 15.08 37.05
C ASP A 325 -3.67 14.74 35.86
N GLN A 326 -4.25 14.13 34.82
CA GLN A 326 -3.68 14.22 33.48
C GLN A 326 -4.20 15.47 32.77
N ALA A 327 -3.45 16.56 32.94
CA ALA A 327 -3.46 17.66 31.98
C ALA A 327 -3.14 17.12 30.58
N PRO A 328 -3.91 17.48 29.53
CA PRO A 328 -3.66 17.01 28.19
C PRO A 328 -2.38 17.65 27.66
N THR A 329 -1.29 16.88 27.59
CA THR A 329 -0.10 17.31 26.87
C THR A 329 -0.47 17.49 25.40
N PRO A 330 -0.33 18.69 24.80
CA PRO A 330 -0.67 18.91 23.41
C PRO A 330 0.31 18.12 22.54
N ARG A 331 -0.15 16.98 21.99
CA ARG A 331 0.63 16.28 20.96
C ARG A 331 0.67 17.14 19.70
N PRO A 332 1.85 17.31 19.08
CA PRO A 332 1.98 18.10 17.86
C PRO A 332 1.11 17.48 16.75
N PRO A 333 0.38 18.29 15.97
CA PRO A 333 -0.50 17.81 14.92
C PRO A 333 0.26 16.96 13.91
N PHE A 334 -0.28 15.79 13.57
CA PHE A 334 0.29 14.92 12.55
C PHE A 334 0.35 15.65 11.20
N THR A 335 1.52 15.58 10.60
CA THR A 335 2.00 16.38 9.48
C THR A 335 1.08 16.35 8.27
N THR A 336 0.57 17.54 7.96
CA THR A 336 0.09 18.03 6.67
C THR A 336 1.01 17.62 5.52
N VAL A 337 0.42 17.59 4.31
CA VAL A 337 1.10 17.37 3.02
C VAL A 337 2.52 17.95 3.04
N LYS A 338 3.53 17.08 2.86
CA LYS A 338 4.95 17.45 3.03
C LYS A 338 5.33 18.54 2.05
N HIS A 339 5.35 19.75 2.56
CA HIS A 339 5.54 20.96 1.80
C HIS A 339 6.98 21.08 1.32
N THR A 340 7.16 21.30 0.01
CA THR A 340 8.42 21.81 -0.53
C THR A 340 8.82 23.09 0.23
N PRO A 341 10.07 23.22 0.72
CA PRO A 341 10.54 24.38 1.46
C PRO A 341 10.20 25.70 0.76
N LEU A 342 9.90 26.75 1.52
CA LEU A 342 9.39 28.02 0.97
C LEU A 342 10.34 28.62 -0.08
N SER A 343 11.64 28.58 0.16
CA SER A 343 12.66 29.04 -0.79
C SER A 343 12.57 28.35 -2.15
N ARG A 344 12.43 27.02 -2.15
CA ARG A 344 12.27 26.19 -3.36
C ARG A 344 10.91 26.42 -4.01
N ARG A 345 9.84 26.56 -3.22
CA ARG A 345 8.50 26.87 -3.75
C ARG A 345 8.49 28.21 -4.49
N ASN A 346 9.13 29.24 -3.93
CA ASN A 346 9.22 30.56 -4.55
C ASN A 346 9.99 30.52 -5.89
N GLN A 347 10.99 29.65 -6.01
CA GLN A 347 11.68 29.42 -7.29
C GLN A 347 10.74 28.77 -8.32
N LEU A 348 9.92 27.80 -7.90
CA LEU A 348 8.97 27.14 -8.80
C LEU A 348 7.81 28.04 -9.21
N SER A 349 7.35 28.94 -8.33
CA SER A 349 6.24 29.87 -8.64
C SER A 349 6.61 30.93 -9.68
N GLY A 350 7.89 31.10 -9.98
CA GLY A 350 8.34 31.96 -11.08
C GLY A 350 8.07 31.38 -12.47
N PHE A 351 7.65 30.11 -12.56
CA PHE A 351 7.32 29.46 -13.83
C PHE A 351 5.81 29.41 -14.06
N PRO A 352 5.35 29.56 -15.32
CA PRO A 352 3.94 29.47 -15.65
C PRO A 352 3.45 28.03 -15.54
N THR A 353 2.36 27.83 -14.80
CA THR A 353 1.67 26.53 -14.76
C THR A 353 1.03 26.25 -16.12
N ILE A 354 1.30 25.07 -16.68
CA ILE A 354 0.77 24.65 -17.98
C ILE A 354 -0.52 23.86 -17.76
N THR A 355 -1.65 24.31 -18.27
CA THR A 355 -2.90 23.54 -18.23
C THR A 355 -3.04 22.73 -19.52
N PRO A 356 -3.03 21.38 -19.47
CA PRO A 356 -3.27 20.56 -20.66
C PRO A 356 -4.65 20.86 -21.26
N ASN A 357 -4.79 20.83 -22.59
CA ASN A 357 -6.09 21.00 -23.26
C ASN A 357 -6.92 19.70 -23.29
N VAL A 358 -6.45 18.66 -22.62
CA VAL A 358 -7.11 17.35 -22.52
C VAL A 358 -7.66 17.15 -21.12
N VAL A 359 -8.85 16.57 -21.02
CA VAL A 359 -9.45 16.18 -19.74
C VAL A 359 -8.62 15.07 -19.11
N VAL A 360 -7.80 15.42 -18.13
CA VAL A 360 -6.99 14.47 -17.38
C VAL A 360 -7.82 13.92 -16.21
N SER A 361 -8.44 12.76 -16.40
CA SER A 361 -9.06 12.03 -15.29
C SER A 361 -8.00 11.31 -14.46
N GLU A 362 -8.13 11.35 -13.13
CA GLU A 362 -7.18 10.73 -12.21
C GLU A 362 -7.03 9.22 -12.42
N LEU A 363 -8.10 8.56 -12.88
CA LEU A 363 -8.17 7.12 -13.09
C LEU A 363 -7.62 6.69 -14.46
N SER A 364 -7.85 7.50 -15.50
CA SER A 364 -7.40 7.21 -16.87
C SER A 364 -5.92 7.58 -17.07
N ASN A 365 -5.43 8.59 -16.35
CA ASN A 365 -4.04 9.02 -16.41
C ASN A 365 -3.13 8.24 -15.47
N ALA A 366 -3.33 6.93 -15.32
CA ALA A 366 -2.49 6.12 -14.44
C ALA A 366 -2.23 4.76 -15.08
N PHE A 367 -0.97 4.46 -15.37
CA PHE A 367 -0.56 3.30 -16.15
C PHE A 367 0.20 2.30 -15.28
N SER A 368 0.01 1.00 -15.51
CA SER A 368 0.82 -0.01 -14.83
C SER A 368 2.24 -0.04 -15.40
N ARG A 369 3.17 -0.63 -14.65
CA ARG A 369 4.55 -0.80 -15.12
C ARG A 369 4.61 -1.68 -16.36
N GLU A 370 3.85 -2.77 -16.34
CA GLU A 370 3.79 -3.76 -17.41
C GLU A 370 3.28 -3.11 -18.70
N PHE A 371 2.23 -2.29 -18.58
CA PHE A 371 1.71 -1.49 -19.69
C PHE A 371 2.77 -0.54 -20.24
N MET A 372 3.43 0.27 -19.40
CA MET A 372 4.44 1.22 -19.87
C MET A 372 5.63 0.50 -20.54
N THR A 373 6.01 -0.67 -20.03
CA THR A 373 7.09 -1.51 -20.61
C THR A 373 6.70 -2.00 -22.00
N SER A 374 5.44 -2.40 -22.18
CA SER A 374 4.91 -2.85 -23.47
C SER A 374 4.73 -1.69 -24.47
N ALA A 375 4.11 -0.61 -24.02
CA ALA A 375 3.70 0.51 -24.86
C ALA A 375 4.88 1.42 -25.27
N LEU A 376 5.78 1.71 -24.33
CA LEU A 376 6.93 2.60 -24.55
C LEU A 376 8.22 1.81 -24.71
N GLY A 377 8.39 0.70 -23.99
CA GLY A 377 9.66 -0.04 -23.94
C GLY A 377 10.54 0.34 -22.74
N GLY A 378 11.72 -0.27 -22.69
CA GLY A 378 12.71 -0.08 -21.64
C GLY A 378 12.42 -0.85 -20.34
N SER A 379 13.42 -1.00 -19.48
CA SER A 379 13.20 -1.47 -18.11
C SER A 379 12.83 -0.27 -17.24
N ILE A 380 11.72 -0.33 -16.51
CA ILE A 380 11.23 0.76 -15.64
C ILE A 380 11.84 0.69 -14.22
N GLN A 381 12.79 -0.22 -13.99
CA GLN A 381 13.55 -0.27 -12.73
C GLN A 381 14.38 1.00 -12.42
N PRO A 382 15.12 1.58 -13.38
CA PRO A 382 15.82 2.82 -13.15
C PRO A 382 14.84 4.01 -13.15
N LEU A 383 15.23 5.06 -12.43
CA LEU A 383 14.53 6.34 -12.46
C LEU A 383 14.52 6.95 -13.86
N ILE A 384 15.64 6.81 -14.57
CA ILE A 384 15.83 7.26 -15.95
C ILE A 384 15.70 6.04 -16.84
N VAL A 385 14.56 5.89 -17.48
CA VAL A 385 14.27 4.76 -18.35
C VAL A 385 14.79 5.07 -19.75
N ARG A 386 15.77 4.28 -20.19
CA ARG A 386 16.28 4.32 -21.57
C ARG A 386 15.56 3.26 -22.40
N VAL A 387 14.98 3.67 -23.51
CA VAL A 387 14.17 2.82 -24.38
C VAL A 387 15.06 2.19 -25.45
N ALA A 388 15.66 1.05 -25.13
CA ALA A 388 16.50 0.31 -26.09
C ALA A 388 15.69 -0.39 -27.19
N ARG A 389 14.47 -0.85 -26.85
CA ARG A 389 13.49 -1.41 -27.79
C ARG A 389 12.23 -0.57 -27.68
N GLN A 390 11.98 0.28 -28.68
CA GLN A 390 10.82 1.18 -28.69
C GLN A 390 9.55 0.39 -28.96
N GLY A 391 8.55 0.55 -28.09
CA GLY A 391 7.18 0.12 -28.39
C GLY A 391 6.56 0.99 -29.49
N ASN A 392 5.39 0.59 -29.98
CA ASN A 392 4.72 1.28 -31.10
C ASN A 392 4.48 2.77 -30.80
N ILE A 393 4.08 3.10 -29.57
CA ILE A 393 3.82 4.48 -29.15
C ILE A 393 5.12 5.27 -29.07
N ALA A 394 6.17 4.71 -28.45
CA ALA A 394 7.46 5.39 -28.33
C ALA A 394 8.12 5.62 -29.70
N LYS A 395 7.98 4.68 -30.65
CA LYS A 395 8.47 4.85 -32.02
C LYS A 395 7.72 5.95 -32.76
N LYS A 396 6.39 6.03 -32.59
CA LYS A 396 5.56 7.06 -33.23
C LYS A 396 5.84 8.47 -32.69
N THR A 397 6.10 8.58 -31.39
CA THR A 397 6.30 9.86 -30.67
C THR A 397 7.77 10.22 -30.45
N ASP A 398 8.69 9.47 -31.05
CA ASP A 398 10.14 9.65 -30.96
C ASP A 398 10.69 9.70 -29.51
N ILE A 399 10.22 8.79 -28.66
CA ILE A 399 10.66 8.72 -27.25
C ILE A 399 11.83 7.74 -27.13
N HIS A 400 12.99 8.27 -26.80
CA HIS A 400 14.19 7.48 -26.48
C HIS A 400 14.42 7.29 -24.99
N SER A 401 13.91 8.20 -24.16
CA SER A 401 14.01 8.12 -22.70
C SER A 401 12.89 8.87 -21.99
N TYR A 402 12.59 8.44 -20.77
CA TYR A 402 11.61 9.08 -19.90
C TYR A 402 11.97 8.90 -18.42
N LEU A 403 11.38 9.71 -17.54
CA LEU A 403 11.60 9.67 -16.09
C LEU A 403 10.43 9.00 -15.36
N CYS A 404 10.74 8.13 -14.41
CA CYS A 404 9.77 7.43 -13.57
C CYS A 404 9.95 7.67 -12.05
N PRO A 405 9.91 8.93 -11.55
CA PRO A 405 10.09 9.21 -10.13
C PRO A 405 8.98 8.60 -9.29
N SER A 406 9.35 7.85 -8.25
CA SER A 406 8.40 7.40 -7.24
C SER A 406 8.22 8.45 -6.15
N LEU A 407 6.98 8.79 -5.81
CA LEU A 407 6.66 9.81 -4.79
C LEU A 407 7.18 9.46 -3.39
N ASP A 408 7.32 8.17 -3.08
CA ASP A 408 7.86 7.71 -1.79
C ASP A 408 9.36 8.06 -1.60
N HIS A 409 10.10 8.23 -2.71
CA HIS A 409 11.50 8.62 -2.71
C HIS A 409 11.70 10.11 -3.05
N ASN A 410 10.75 10.68 -3.78
CA ASN A 410 10.81 12.06 -4.29
C ASN A 410 9.54 12.80 -3.85
N PRO A 411 9.44 13.18 -2.57
CA PRO A 411 8.24 13.84 -2.04
C PRO A 411 7.96 15.21 -2.67
N TRP A 412 8.96 15.84 -3.32
CA TRP A 412 8.82 17.13 -4.01
C TRP A 412 8.61 17.00 -5.51
N CYS A 413 8.43 15.77 -6.02
CA CYS A 413 8.08 15.53 -7.41
C CYS A 413 6.67 16.10 -7.67
N PRO A 414 6.40 16.70 -8.85
CA PRO A 414 5.05 17.16 -9.17
C PRO A 414 4.05 16.00 -9.11
N THR A 415 2.83 16.28 -8.68
CA THR A 415 1.73 15.28 -8.51
C THR A 415 0.58 15.48 -9.47
N ALA A 416 0.52 16.65 -10.12
CA ALA A 416 -0.46 17.03 -11.11
C ALA A 416 0.25 17.45 -12.41
N PRO A 417 -0.33 17.18 -13.59
CA PRO A 417 0.20 17.67 -14.84
C PRO A 417 0.42 19.18 -14.84
N GLY A 418 1.42 19.64 -15.57
CA GLY A 418 1.70 21.08 -15.70
C GLY A 418 2.41 21.72 -14.51
N HIS A 419 2.51 21.03 -13.37
CA HIS A 419 3.17 21.56 -12.18
C HIS A 419 4.67 21.30 -12.22
N HIS A 420 5.44 22.23 -11.68
CA HIS A 420 6.89 22.10 -11.53
C HIS A 420 7.24 21.39 -10.21
N GLY A 421 8.47 20.89 -10.07
CA GLY A 421 8.89 20.26 -8.82
C GLY A 421 10.38 19.92 -8.79
N TYR A 422 10.75 19.01 -7.89
CA TYR A 422 12.13 18.55 -7.71
C TYR A 422 12.19 17.03 -7.53
N ILE A 423 13.29 16.42 -7.97
CA ILE A 423 13.61 15.00 -7.75
C ILE A 423 15.03 14.85 -7.22
N PHE A 424 15.27 13.78 -6.44
CA PHE A 424 16.53 13.52 -5.76
C PHE A 424 17.35 12.49 -6.54
N VAL A 425 18.19 12.97 -7.45
CA VAL A 425 18.93 12.15 -8.43
C VAL A 425 20.36 12.60 -8.52
N GLY A 426 21.29 11.64 -8.61
CA GLY A 426 22.71 11.94 -8.74
C GLY A 426 23.63 11.04 -7.93
N LEU A 427 23.19 9.85 -7.56
CA LEU A 427 24.01 8.88 -6.81
C LEU A 427 24.65 7.87 -7.77
N GLY A 428 25.83 7.38 -7.40
CA GLY A 428 26.55 6.34 -8.16
C GLY A 428 26.82 6.75 -9.60
N ARG A 429 26.36 5.93 -10.56
CA ARG A 429 26.58 6.14 -12.01
C ARG A 429 25.85 7.38 -12.56
N GLU A 430 24.85 7.90 -11.86
CA GLU A 430 24.05 9.06 -12.28
C GLU A 430 24.62 10.39 -11.75
N LYS A 431 25.83 10.38 -11.16
CA LYS A 431 26.42 11.56 -10.50
C LYS A 431 26.54 12.77 -11.42
N THR A 432 26.73 12.59 -12.73
CA THR A 432 26.86 13.66 -13.71
C THR A 432 25.59 13.90 -14.52
N THR A 433 24.52 13.14 -14.28
CA THR A 433 23.27 13.28 -15.04
C THR A 433 22.60 14.61 -14.73
N PHE A 434 22.05 15.25 -15.77
CA PHE A 434 21.44 16.58 -15.75
C PHE A 434 22.40 17.74 -15.43
N ALA A 435 23.72 17.54 -15.59
CA ALA A 435 24.67 18.65 -15.56
C ALA A 435 24.40 19.65 -16.69
N VAL A 436 23.95 19.15 -17.85
CA VAL A 436 23.34 19.91 -18.93
C VAL A 436 21.82 19.71 -18.84
N PRO A 437 20.98 20.73 -19.06
CA PRO A 437 19.54 20.57 -19.16
C PRO A 437 19.16 19.48 -20.17
N GLU A 438 18.32 18.54 -19.76
CA GLU A 438 17.78 17.50 -20.64
C GLU A 438 16.25 17.52 -20.62
N ILE A 439 15.62 17.23 -21.75
CA ILE A 439 14.16 17.19 -21.87
C ILE A 439 13.66 15.75 -21.81
N HIS A 440 12.75 15.46 -20.90
CA HIS A 440 12.17 14.13 -20.72
C HIS A 440 10.67 14.17 -20.48
N ASN A 441 9.98 13.12 -20.92
CA ASN A 441 8.60 12.83 -20.49
C ASN A 441 8.62 12.30 -19.05
N VAL A 442 7.72 12.78 -18.19
CA VAL A 442 7.71 12.43 -16.76
C VAL A 442 6.46 11.62 -16.40
N PHE A 443 6.70 10.46 -15.77
CA PHE A 443 5.70 9.55 -15.24
C PHE A 443 5.86 9.39 -13.73
N ALA A 444 5.05 10.07 -12.93
CA ALA A 444 5.15 9.99 -11.47
C ALA A 444 4.48 8.74 -10.91
N GLY A 445 5.25 7.92 -10.21
CA GLY A 445 4.77 6.71 -9.53
C GLY A 445 3.97 7.05 -8.29
N LEU A 446 2.67 6.77 -8.32
CA LEU A 446 1.73 6.99 -7.21
C LEU A 446 2.10 6.12 -6.00
N SER A 447 1.78 6.57 -4.79
CA SER A 447 1.97 5.77 -3.57
C SER A 447 1.09 4.52 -3.63
N LYS A 448 1.63 3.38 -3.19
CA LYS A 448 0.86 2.13 -3.12
C LYS A 448 -0.26 2.30 -2.08
N THR A 449 -1.51 2.15 -2.49
CA THR A 449 -2.68 2.22 -1.59
C THR A 449 -2.83 0.94 -0.76
N LYS A 450 -2.48 -0.22 -1.34
CA LYS A 450 -2.49 -1.54 -0.70
C LYS A 450 -1.19 -2.28 -0.98
N SER A 451 -0.73 -3.15 -0.07
CA SER A 451 0.58 -3.82 -0.22
C SER A 451 0.67 -4.70 -1.47
N LYS A 452 -0.46 -5.27 -1.92
CA LYS A 452 -0.56 -6.14 -3.10
C LYS A 452 -0.73 -5.39 -4.43
N ASP A 453 -0.96 -4.08 -4.41
CA ASP A 453 -1.23 -3.33 -5.64
C ASP A 453 0.07 -3.00 -6.39
N THR A 454 0.06 -3.17 -7.71
CA THR A 454 1.20 -2.78 -8.54
C THR A 454 1.26 -1.26 -8.59
N ARG A 455 2.48 -0.70 -8.58
CA ARG A 455 2.63 0.76 -8.61
C ARG A 455 2.11 1.28 -9.95
N ARG A 456 1.17 2.22 -9.91
CA ARG A 456 0.70 2.94 -11.10
C ARG A 456 1.47 4.24 -11.28
N PHE A 457 1.66 4.63 -12.53
CA PHE A 457 2.45 5.79 -12.95
C PHE A 457 1.57 6.76 -13.72
N ARG A 458 1.55 8.01 -13.28
CA ARG A 458 0.77 9.07 -13.88
C ARG A 458 1.61 9.90 -14.84
N TYR A 459 1.14 10.11 -16.06
CA TYR A 459 1.84 10.98 -17.00
C TYR A 459 1.60 12.45 -16.62
N LEU A 460 2.68 13.22 -16.44
CA LEU A 460 2.61 14.61 -15.99
C LEU A 460 2.92 15.63 -17.10
N GLY A 461 3.56 15.20 -18.18
CA GLY A 461 3.94 16.06 -19.30
C GLY A 461 5.43 15.95 -19.65
N LYS A 462 5.90 16.96 -20.39
CA LYS A 462 7.27 17.11 -20.88
C LYS A 462 8.00 18.14 -20.03
N TYR A 463 9.15 17.75 -19.50
CA TYR A 463 9.90 18.53 -18.51
C TYR A 463 11.34 18.74 -18.95
N GLU A 464 11.83 19.96 -18.70
CA GLU A 464 13.25 20.27 -18.68
C GLU A 464 13.79 19.93 -17.29
N ALA A 465 14.71 18.96 -17.23
CA ALA A 465 15.35 18.49 -16.02
C ALA A 465 16.74 19.13 -15.88
N VAL A 466 16.93 19.94 -14.84
CA VAL A 466 18.17 20.71 -14.62
C VAL A 466 18.70 20.43 -13.23
N ARG A 467 19.98 20.06 -13.11
CA ARG A 467 20.61 19.93 -11.79
C ARG A 467 20.70 21.29 -11.11
N VAL A 468 20.25 21.35 -9.85
CA VAL A 468 20.32 22.54 -9.01
C VAL A 468 21.21 22.30 -7.79
N SER A 469 21.35 23.30 -6.93
CA SER A 469 22.07 23.16 -5.67
C SER A 469 21.53 21.95 -4.87
N PRO A 470 22.42 21.09 -4.33
CA PRO A 470 22.02 20.01 -3.43
C PRO A 470 21.17 20.52 -2.27
N LEU A 471 20.41 19.63 -1.63
CA LEU A 471 19.64 20.01 -0.44
C LEU A 471 20.58 20.55 0.65
N SER A 472 20.15 21.62 1.31
CA SER A 472 20.76 22.05 2.56
C SER A 472 20.44 21.05 3.69
N VAL A 473 21.18 21.15 4.80
CA VAL A 473 20.92 20.33 6.00
C VAL A 473 19.51 20.54 6.54
N ALA A 474 19.04 21.80 6.57
CA ALA A 474 17.68 22.12 7.00
C ALA A 474 16.61 21.51 6.07
N GLU A 475 16.84 21.60 4.76
CA GLU A 475 15.98 20.98 3.75
C GLU A 475 15.93 19.46 3.89
N TRP A 476 17.08 18.80 4.10
CA TRP A 476 17.15 17.37 4.38
C TRP A 476 16.40 16.99 5.65
N ASN A 477 16.62 17.71 6.74
CA ASN A 477 15.95 17.45 8.02
C ASN A 477 14.44 17.72 7.99
N SER A 478 13.96 18.52 7.02
CA SER A 478 12.52 18.70 6.78
C SER A 478 11.85 17.47 6.14
N LEU A 479 12.63 16.54 5.59
CA LEU A 479 12.11 15.29 5.03
C LEU A 479 11.76 14.29 6.13
N ASP A 480 10.69 13.55 5.90
CA ASP A 480 10.28 12.44 6.77
C ASP A 480 11.40 11.41 6.92
N LEU A 481 11.56 10.92 8.15
CA LEU A 481 12.49 9.85 8.50
C LEU A 481 12.39 8.65 7.57
N ARG A 482 11.19 8.28 7.09
CA ARG A 482 11.03 7.17 6.13
C ARG A 482 11.72 7.47 4.80
N VAL A 483 11.60 8.69 4.29
CA VAL A 483 12.26 9.13 3.05
C VAL A 483 13.77 9.17 3.26
N ARG A 484 14.23 9.77 4.36
CA ARG A 484 15.65 9.84 4.72
C ARG A 484 16.28 8.46 4.85
N SER A 485 15.61 7.54 5.54
CA SER A 485 16.06 6.16 5.73
C SER A 485 16.16 5.40 4.40
N THR A 486 15.18 5.59 3.52
CA THR A 486 15.17 4.96 2.21
C THR A 486 16.30 5.53 1.33
N TYR A 487 16.50 6.84 1.34
CA TYR A 487 17.57 7.50 0.60
C TYR A 487 18.97 7.10 1.09
N ALA A 488 19.16 6.94 2.40
CA ALA A 488 20.42 6.45 2.97
C ALA A 488 20.74 5.01 2.53
N LYS A 489 19.72 4.13 2.47
CA LYS A 489 19.88 2.77 1.91
C LYS A 489 20.29 2.81 0.43
N THR A 490 19.60 3.63 -0.38
CA THR A 490 19.94 3.82 -1.80
C THR A 490 21.34 4.41 -1.98
N THR A 491 21.76 5.33 -1.10
CA THR A 491 23.13 5.86 -1.07
C THR A 491 24.12 4.73 -0.87
N LYS A 492 23.94 3.94 0.21
CA LYS A 492 24.80 2.79 0.52
C LYS A 492 24.96 1.85 -0.68
N GLU A 493 23.85 1.48 -1.31
CA GLU A 493 23.82 0.57 -2.45
C GLU A 493 24.50 1.18 -3.70
N LYS A 494 24.15 2.41 -4.07
CA LYS A 494 24.64 3.05 -5.31
C LYS A 494 26.09 3.55 -5.22
N THR A 495 26.56 3.96 -4.05
CA THR A 495 27.93 4.47 -3.85
C THR A 495 28.89 3.43 -3.28
N LYS A 496 28.36 2.26 -2.86
CA LYS A 496 29.12 1.21 -2.15
C LYS A 496 29.76 1.73 -0.85
N ASP A 497 29.04 2.59 -0.15
CA ASP A 497 29.47 3.13 1.14
C ASP A 497 29.54 2.00 2.19
N SER A 498 30.66 1.90 2.92
CA SER A 498 30.86 0.85 3.93
C SER A 498 30.10 1.12 5.22
N ARG A 499 29.65 2.36 5.45
CA ARG A 499 28.97 2.77 6.68
C ARG A 499 27.61 2.05 6.83
N PRO A 500 27.12 1.83 8.07
CA PRO A 500 25.75 1.42 8.30
C PRO A 500 24.77 2.54 7.90
N SER A 501 23.54 2.21 7.51
CA SER A 501 22.56 3.20 7.03
C SER A 501 22.31 4.33 8.02
N ASN A 502 22.32 4.05 9.33
CA ASN A 502 22.16 5.09 10.36
C ASN A 502 23.31 6.08 10.39
N ALA A 503 24.55 5.63 10.17
CA ALA A 503 25.71 6.53 10.08
C ALA A 503 25.66 7.37 8.78
N ILE A 504 25.12 6.82 7.69
CA ILE A 504 24.88 7.59 6.46
C ILE A 504 23.83 8.67 6.68
N ILE A 505 22.74 8.39 7.42
CA ILE A 505 21.76 9.41 7.81
C ILE A 505 22.45 10.50 8.64
N GLY A 506 23.23 10.13 9.65
CA GLY A 506 24.00 11.09 10.45
C GLY A 506 24.96 11.95 9.63
N ALA A 507 25.59 11.39 8.59
CA ALA A 507 26.45 12.12 7.68
C ALA A 507 25.68 13.17 6.85
N TYR A 508 24.43 12.88 6.43
CA TYR A 508 23.56 13.88 5.81
C TYR A 508 23.06 14.93 6.84
N ASP A 509 22.69 14.49 8.05
CA ASP A 509 22.22 15.38 9.12
C ASP A 509 23.31 16.40 9.53
N ASN A 510 24.59 16.01 9.47
CA ASN A 510 25.75 16.87 9.74
C ASN A 510 26.26 17.63 8.50
N GLY A 511 25.70 17.37 7.31
CA GLY A 511 26.11 18.01 6.06
C GLY A 511 27.42 17.52 5.44
N GLU A 512 27.99 16.42 5.96
CA GLU A 512 29.13 15.72 5.36
C GLU A 512 28.76 15.14 3.99
N LEU A 513 27.56 14.57 3.90
CA LEU A 513 26.93 14.18 2.64
C LEU A 513 25.81 15.18 2.29
N ARG A 514 25.56 15.37 0.99
CA ARG A 514 24.47 16.22 0.50
C ARG A 514 23.68 15.50 -0.58
N VAL A 515 22.36 15.63 -0.53
CA VAL A 515 21.44 15.00 -1.48
C VAL A 515 21.46 15.78 -2.80
N PRO A 516 21.94 15.19 -3.91
CA PRO A 516 21.85 15.83 -5.22
C PRO A 516 20.39 16.04 -5.62
N CYS A 517 20.09 17.22 -6.19
CA CYS A 517 18.74 17.67 -6.48
C CYS A 517 18.64 18.13 -7.94
N VAL A 518 17.53 17.80 -8.58
CA VAL A 518 17.21 18.18 -9.96
C VAL A 518 15.87 18.86 -9.97
N GLN A 519 15.80 20.05 -10.56
CA GLN A 519 14.56 20.78 -10.80
C GLN A 519 13.88 20.20 -12.05
N LEU A 520 12.57 19.97 -11.93
CA LEU A 520 11.70 19.59 -13.03
C LEU A 520 10.84 20.79 -13.40
N LYS A 521 11.16 21.42 -14.53
CA LYS A 521 10.37 22.52 -15.09
C LYS A 521 9.48 21.99 -16.20
N CYS A 522 8.16 22.00 -16.00
CA CYS A 522 7.21 21.66 -17.05
C CYS A 522 7.35 22.67 -18.20
N ILE A 523 7.56 22.18 -19.41
CA ILE A 523 7.68 22.98 -20.64
C ILE A 523 6.55 22.70 -21.63
N GLY A 524 5.75 21.67 -21.38
CA GLY A 524 4.60 21.32 -22.20
C GLY A 524 3.93 20.04 -21.73
N PHE A 525 2.83 19.70 -22.39
CA PHE A 525 2.15 18.43 -22.21
C PHE A 525 1.97 17.78 -23.59
N ASP A 526 2.56 16.60 -23.79
CA ASP A 526 2.45 15.89 -25.07
C ASP A 526 1.08 15.20 -25.14
N GLU A 527 0.11 15.89 -25.76
CA GLU A 527 -1.27 15.43 -25.90
C GLU A 527 -1.39 14.23 -26.84
N GLU A 528 -0.52 14.11 -27.85
CA GLU A 528 -0.51 12.97 -28.76
C GLU A 528 -0.04 11.72 -28.04
N LEU A 529 1.06 11.81 -27.28
CA LEU A 529 1.54 10.72 -26.43
C LEU A 529 0.48 10.31 -25.41
N TYR A 530 -0.12 11.27 -24.71
CA TYR A 530 -1.14 10.97 -23.71
C TYR A 530 -2.35 10.28 -24.33
N SER A 531 -2.86 10.79 -25.45
CA SER A 531 -4.02 10.22 -26.15
C SER A 531 -3.72 8.82 -26.67
N ALA A 532 -2.51 8.58 -27.21
CA ALA A 532 -2.07 7.26 -27.64
C ALA A 532 -1.99 6.27 -26.47
N LEU A 533 -1.44 6.71 -25.32
CA LEU A 533 -1.37 5.87 -24.12
C LEU A 533 -2.76 5.52 -23.58
N VAL A 534 -3.69 6.48 -23.53
CA VAL A 534 -5.06 6.23 -23.09
C VAL A 534 -5.80 5.30 -24.06
N ALA A 535 -5.64 5.50 -25.36
CA ALA A 535 -6.25 4.65 -26.38
C ALA A 535 -5.74 3.19 -26.28
N GLU A 536 -4.42 3.00 -26.15
CA GLU A 536 -3.80 1.68 -25.99
C GLU A 536 -4.18 1.04 -24.64
N ALA A 537 -4.25 1.83 -23.56
CA ALA A 537 -4.69 1.34 -22.25
C ALA A 537 -6.15 0.89 -22.28
N ASN A 538 -7.02 1.59 -23.00
CA ASN A 538 -8.43 1.21 -23.17
C ASN A 538 -8.58 -0.02 -24.07
N ALA A 539 -7.75 -0.15 -25.11
CA ALA A 539 -7.73 -1.31 -26.00
C ALA A 539 -7.17 -2.57 -25.32
N SER A 540 -6.18 -2.41 -24.45
CA SER A 540 -5.56 -3.49 -23.68
C SER A 540 -6.29 -3.82 -22.38
N SER A 541 -7.16 -2.92 -21.89
CA SER A 541 -8.07 -3.25 -20.80
C SER A 541 -8.88 -4.45 -21.26
N PRO A 542 -8.91 -5.55 -20.50
CA PRO A 542 -9.78 -6.67 -20.80
C PRO A 542 -11.20 -6.10 -20.74
N THR A 543 -11.75 -5.78 -21.91
CA THR A 543 -13.16 -5.41 -22.01
C THR A 543 -13.87 -6.59 -21.37
N ASN A 544 -14.54 -6.33 -20.24
CA ASN A 544 -15.52 -7.24 -19.68
C ASN A 544 -16.59 -7.37 -20.76
N LYS A 545 -16.32 -8.21 -21.77
CA LYS A 545 -17.33 -8.75 -22.68
C LYS A 545 -18.32 -9.40 -21.74
N SER A 546 -19.42 -8.70 -21.53
CA SER A 546 -20.65 -9.21 -20.95
C SER A 546 -20.82 -10.65 -21.43
N ALA A 547 -21.03 -11.54 -20.48
CA ALA A 547 -21.19 -12.96 -20.71
C ALA A 547 -22.27 -13.22 -21.79
N SER A 548 -21.84 -13.40 -23.04
CA SER A 548 -22.21 -14.59 -23.80
C SER A 548 -20.94 -15.44 -23.96
N SER A 549 -21.00 -16.63 -23.36
CA SER A 549 -19.97 -17.67 -23.29
C SER A 549 -18.58 -17.25 -22.80
N GLY A 550 -18.46 -17.23 -21.46
CA GLY A 550 -17.62 -18.21 -20.78
C GLY A 550 -16.15 -18.26 -21.20
N SER A 551 -15.38 -17.28 -20.76
CA SER A 551 -14.12 -17.54 -20.05
C SER A 551 -13.47 -16.22 -19.65
N GLN A 552 -13.11 -16.15 -18.38
CA GLN A 552 -12.11 -15.27 -17.79
C GLN A 552 -11.53 -16.10 -16.62
N PRO A 553 -10.37 -15.77 -16.03
CA PRO A 553 -9.04 -15.63 -16.62
C PRO A 553 -7.98 -16.40 -15.77
N SER A 554 -7.07 -17.14 -16.40
CA SER A 554 -5.76 -17.51 -15.81
C SER A 554 -4.76 -16.41 -16.21
N LYS A 555 -4.04 -15.69 -15.33
CA LYS A 555 -3.08 -16.07 -14.26
C LYS A 555 -1.87 -16.89 -14.72
N ARG A 556 -1.04 -16.23 -15.52
CA ARG A 556 0.43 -16.16 -15.38
C ARG A 556 0.78 -14.66 -15.28
N ALA A 557 1.78 -14.15 -14.57
CA ALA A 557 2.76 -14.69 -13.66
C ALA A 557 3.11 -13.53 -12.71
N LEU A 558 3.25 -13.81 -11.42
CA LEU A 558 4.02 -12.97 -10.51
C LEU A 558 5.32 -13.75 -10.32
N ASP A 559 6.42 -13.21 -10.85
CA ASP A 559 7.75 -13.71 -10.58
C ASP A 559 8.06 -13.52 -9.10
N ASP A 560 8.45 -14.62 -8.47
CA ASP A 560 9.14 -14.65 -7.20
C ASP A 560 10.44 -13.84 -7.31
N TYR A 561 10.48 -12.73 -6.58
CA TYR A 561 11.72 -12.08 -6.13
C TYR A 561 11.72 -12.16 -4.59
N GLU A 562 11.92 -13.37 -4.07
CA GLU A 562 12.43 -13.61 -2.72
C GLU A 562 13.66 -14.54 -2.81
N ALA A 563 14.67 -14.19 -2.01
CA ALA A 563 16.03 -14.75 -1.90
C ALA A 563 16.96 -14.37 -3.09
N ASP A 564 18.09 -13.65 -2.92
CA ASP A 564 19.14 -13.91 -1.94
C ASP A 564 19.76 -12.64 -1.33
N ILE A 565 19.68 -12.60 -0.01
CA ILE A 565 20.73 -12.08 0.85
C ILE A 565 21.80 -13.19 0.90
N ASP A 566 22.78 -13.19 0.00
CA ASP A 566 24.19 -13.46 0.31
C ASP A 566 25.05 -13.34 -0.96
N SER A 567 26.12 -12.54 -0.89
CA SER A 567 27.08 -12.44 -1.99
C SER A 567 28.51 -12.49 -1.50
N THR A 568 28.88 -13.55 -0.77
CA THR A 568 30.25 -14.05 -0.77
C THR A 568 30.51 -14.88 -2.03
N ARG A 569 30.76 -14.24 -3.18
CA ARG A 569 31.29 -14.95 -4.35
C ARG A 569 32.82 -14.87 -4.36
N LYS A 570 33.46 -15.92 -3.82
CA LYS A 570 34.89 -16.21 -3.96
C LYS A 570 35.26 -16.23 -5.45
N ARG A 571 36.19 -15.37 -5.86
CA ARG A 571 36.89 -15.44 -7.15
C ARG A 571 37.77 -16.68 -7.16
N ARG A 572 37.50 -17.61 -8.07
CA ARG A 572 38.40 -18.71 -8.44
C ARG A 572 39.33 -18.20 -9.55
N THR A 573 40.61 -18.08 -9.25
CA THR A 573 41.69 -17.81 -10.21
C THR A 573 41.92 -19.04 -11.09
N MET A 574 41.84 -18.87 -12.41
CA MET A 574 42.34 -19.84 -13.39
C MET A 574 43.83 -19.56 -13.59
N ALA A 575 44.67 -20.54 -13.26
CA ALA A 575 46.09 -20.54 -13.60
C ALA A 575 46.26 -20.83 -15.11
N LYS A 576 47.15 -20.07 -15.74
CA LYS A 576 47.62 -20.27 -17.12
C LYS A 576 48.67 -21.39 -17.16
N ALA A 577 48.63 -22.14 -18.25
CA ALA A 577 49.62 -23.12 -18.64
C ALA A 577 51.00 -22.50 -18.90
N SER A 578 52.05 -23.23 -18.53
CA SER A 578 53.37 -23.28 -19.17
C SER A 578 53.95 -24.66 -18.91
#